data_AF-A0A1B8UZY2-F1
#
_entry.id   AF-A0A1B8UZY2-F1
#
_cell.length_a   1.000
_cell.length_b   1.000
_cell.length_c   1.000
_cell.angle_alpha   90.00
_cell.angle_beta   90.00
_cell.angle_gamma   90.00
#
_symmetry.space_group_name_H-M   'P 1'
#
loop_
_entity.id
_entity.type
_entity.pdbx_description
1 polymer ?
#
loop_
_entity_poly.entity_id
_entity_poly.type
_entity_poly.pdbx_seq_one_letter_code
_entity_poly.pdbx_strand_id
1 'polypeptide(L)'
;MALSRAWLGYAIGWVALLGVWLLGGALQWLTGSGGWSFLLLVCGYVAIGAVLSRKLLAQLIEWHPVNATLANVASTKLRMMLLWPITYPILFFQLAVNRHL
;
A
#
# COMPACT_ATOMS: atom_id res chain seq x y z
N MET A 1 15.45 12.63 4.08
CA MET A 1 15.76 11.37 3.35
C MET A 1 14.65 10.32 3.48
N ALA A 2 13.80 10.33 4.51
CA ALA A 2 12.71 9.36 4.65
C ALA A 2 11.63 9.45 3.54
N LEU A 3 11.28 10.68 3.10
CA LEU A 3 10.23 10.89 2.10
C LEU A 3 10.56 10.28 0.72
N SER A 4 11.79 10.40 0.23
CA SER A 4 12.17 9.82 -1.07
C SER A 4 12.12 8.28 -1.07
N ARG A 5 12.54 7.65 0.04
CA ARG A 5 12.42 6.20 0.23
C ARG A 5 10.95 5.77 0.30
N ALA A 6 10.10 6.61 0.88
CA ALA A 6 8.67 6.37 0.96
C ALA A 6 7.99 6.33 -0.41
N TRP A 7 8.32 7.31 -1.26
CA TRP A 7 7.88 7.37 -2.65
C TRP A 7 8.34 6.16 -3.46
N LEU A 8 9.59 5.72 -3.29
CA LEU A 8 10.09 4.51 -3.93
C LEU A 8 9.31 3.27 -3.50
N GLY A 9 9.04 3.11 -2.21
CA GLY A 9 8.23 1.99 -1.71
C GLY A 9 6.82 1.98 -2.29
N TYR A 10 6.19 3.15 -2.42
CA TYR A 10 4.87 3.29 -3.03
C TYR A 10 4.88 2.98 -4.53
N ALA A 11 5.87 3.48 -5.27
CA ALA A 11 6.05 3.17 -6.68
C ALA A 11 6.27 1.67 -6.93
N ILE A 12 7.09 1.02 -6.09
CA ILE A 12 7.30 -0.43 -6.14
C ILE A 12 5.98 -1.18 -5.89
N GLY A 13 5.14 -0.71 -4.96
CA GLY A 13 3.80 -1.28 -4.74
C GLY A 13 2.92 -1.24 -5.99
N TRP A 14 2.88 -0.11 -6.70
CA TRP A 14 2.16 0.01 -7.97
C TRP A 14 2.73 -0.86 -9.09
N VAL A 15 4.05 -0.91 -9.23
CA VAL A 15 4.73 -1.77 -10.22
C VAL A 15 4.44 -3.23 -9.93
N ALA A 16 4.46 -3.65 -8.66
CA ALA A 16 4.11 -5.00 -8.26
C ALA A 16 2.65 -5.33 -8.62
N LEU A 17 1.72 -4.40 -8.39
CA LEU A 17 0.31 -4.60 -8.74
C LEU A 17 0.11 -4.72 -10.26
N LEU A 18 0.79 -3.88 -11.04
CA LEU A 18 0.79 -3.97 -12.50
C LEU A 18 1.38 -5.30 -12.97
N GLY A 19 2.46 -5.77 -12.33
CA GLY A 19 3.04 -7.08 -12.60
C GLY A 19 2.04 -8.21 -12.35
N VAL A 20 1.30 -8.18 -11.23
CA VAL A 20 0.24 -9.15 -10.92
C VAL A 20 -0.88 -9.10 -11.95
N TRP A 21 -1.30 -7.90 -12.38
CA TRP A 21 -2.34 -7.73 -13.40
C TRP A 21 -1.90 -8.30 -14.76
N LEU A 22 -0.68 -7.97 -15.21
CA LEU A 22 -0.12 -8.48 -16.47
C LEU A 22 0.03 -10.00 -16.45
N LEU A 23 0.49 -10.56 -15.33
CA LEU A 23 0.66 -12.00 -15.15
C LEU A 23 -0.69 -12.72 -15.15
N GLY A 24 -1.70 -12.14 -14.50
CA GLY A 24 -3.08 -12.64 -14.54
C GLY A 24 -3.70 -12.59 -15.94
N GLY A 25 -3.47 -11.51 -16.68
CA GLY A 25 -3.92 -11.36 -18.07
C GLY A 25 -3.22 -12.33 -19.04
N ALA A 26 -1.92 -12.53 -18.88
CA ALA A 26 -1.15 -13.51 -19.65
C ALA A 26 -1.62 -14.94 -19.38
N LEU A 27 -1.85 -15.30 -18.10
CA LEU A 27 -2.41 -16.61 -17.73
C LEU A 27 -3.81 -16.82 -18.33
N GLN A 28 -4.66 -15.80 -18.31
CA GLN A 28 -5.99 -15.86 -18.90
C GLN A 28 -5.92 -16.06 -20.43
N TRP A 29 -5.01 -15.36 -21.11
CA TRP A 29 -4.80 -15.52 -22.55
C TRP A 29 -4.30 -16.93 -22.91
N LEU A 30 -3.42 -17.51 -22.10
CA LEU A 30 -2.87 -18.86 -22.31
C LEU A 30 -3.87 -19.98 -21.97
N THR A 31 -4.67 -19.82 -20.91
CA THR A 31 -5.54 -20.89 -20.40
C THR A 31 -7.00 -20.78 -20.87
N GLY A 32 -7.40 -19.64 -21.44
CA GLY A 32 -8.80 -19.34 -21.79
C GLY A 32 -9.74 -19.25 -20.58
N SER A 33 -9.24 -19.39 -19.35
CA SER A 33 -10.02 -19.40 -18.11
C SER A 33 -9.93 -18.04 -17.41
N GLY A 34 -11.06 -17.35 -17.28
CA GLY A 34 -11.11 -15.98 -16.71
C GLY A 34 -11.36 -15.91 -15.20
N GLY A 35 -11.68 -17.03 -14.54
CA GLY A 35 -12.11 -17.00 -13.13
C GLY A 35 -10.99 -16.70 -12.13
N TRP A 36 -9.76 -17.13 -12.41
CA TRP A 36 -8.64 -17.05 -11.47
C TRP A 36 -7.90 -15.71 -11.49
N SER A 37 -8.01 -14.95 -12.58
CA SER A 37 -7.33 -13.66 -12.73
C SER A 37 -7.85 -12.64 -11.72
N PHE A 38 -9.16 -12.65 -11.44
CA PHE A 38 -9.77 -11.79 -10.42
C PHE A 38 -9.25 -12.11 -9.01
N LEU A 39 -9.19 -13.39 -8.63
CA LEU A 39 -8.69 -13.81 -7.31
C LEU A 39 -7.22 -13.43 -7.12
N LEU A 40 -6.39 -13.63 -8.15
CA LEU A 40 -4.99 -13.20 -8.13
C LEU A 40 -4.86 -11.69 -7.93
N LEU A 41 -5.74 -10.90 -8.57
CA LEU A 41 -5.73 -9.45 -8.41
C LEU A 41 -6.10 -9.01 -7.00
N VAL A 42 -7.16 -9.57 -6.43
CA VAL A 42 -7.62 -9.25 -5.07
C VAL A 42 -6.57 -9.66 -4.05
N CYS A 43 -6.01 -10.87 -4.17
CA CYS A 43 -4.94 -11.34 -3.29
C CYS A 43 -3.67 -10.48 -3.43
N GLY A 44 -3.28 -10.13 -4.65
CA GLY A 44 -2.16 -9.24 -4.92
C GLY A 44 -2.36 -7.86 -4.31
N TYR A 45 -3.56 -7.28 -4.47
CA TYR A 45 -3.91 -5.98 -3.90
C TYR A 45 -3.78 -5.96 -2.37
N VAL A 46 -4.36 -6.96 -1.69
CA VAL A 46 -4.31 -7.06 -0.22
C VAL A 46 -2.88 -7.33 0.27
N ALA A 47 -2.14 -8.22 -0.39
CA ALA A 47 -0.76 -8.55 -0.04
C ALA A 47 0.15 -7.31 -0.15
N ILE A 48 0.03 -6.55 -1.24
CA ILE A 48 0.80 -5.31 -1.46
C ILE A 48 0.43 -4.28 -0.41
N GLY A 49 -0.87 -4.07 -0.15
CA GLY A 49 -1.35 -3.18 0.91
C GLY A 49 -0.76 -3.54 2.28
N ALA A 50 -0.70 -4.84 2.62
CA ALA A 50 -0.14 -5.31 3.89
C ALA A 50 1.38 -5.04 3.99
N VAL A 51 2.12 -5.26 2.91
CA VAL A 51 3.56 -4.99 2.84
C VAL A 51 3.85 -3.50 2.98
N LEU A 52 3.09 -2.65 2.27
CA LEU A 52 3.19 -1.19 2.39
C LEU A 52 2.91 -0.75 3.83
N SER A 53 1.81 -1.22 4.43
CA SER A 53 1.45 -0.89 5.81
C SER A 53 2.43 -1.38 6.87
N ARG A 54 3.24 -2.40 6.56
CA ARG A 54 4.31 -2.83 7.47
C ARG A 54 5.61 -2.05 7.27
N LYS A 55 6.01 -1.78 6.02
CA LYS A 55 7.31 -1.17 5.71
C LYS A 55 7.27 0.35 5.67
N LEU A 56 6.31 0.94 4.98
CA LEU A 56 6.21 2.40 4.85
C LEU A 56 5.67 3.03 6.13
N LEU A 57 4.54 2.54 6.61
CA LEU A 57 3.90 3.07 7.82
C LEU A 57 4.83 3.06 9.04
N ALA A 58 5.65 2.01 9.19
CA ALA A 58 6.65 1.91 10.25
C ALA A 58 7.82 2.89 10.11
N GLN A 59 8.12 3.36 8.90
CA GLN A 59 9.18 4.33 8.64
C GLN A 59 8.68 5.78 8.68
N LEU A 60 7.39 6.01 8.45
CA LEU A 60 6.80 7.35 8.28
C LEU A 60 6.08 7.86 9.52
N ILE A 61 5.51 6.96 10.34
CA ILE A 61 4.70 7.36 11.50
C ILE A 61 5.34 6.82 12.77
N GLU A 62 5.81 7.74 13.60
CA GLU A 62 6.14 7.47 14.99
C GLU A 62 4.90 7.78 15.84
N TRP A 63 4.38 6.76 16.52
CA TRP A 63 3.11 6.87 17.25
C TRP A 63 3.33 7.59 18.58
N HIS A 64 2.65 8.71 18.78
CA HIS A 64 2.68 9.41 20.07
C HIS A 64 2.01 8.54 21.15
N PRO A 65 2.62 8.35 22.34
CA PRO A 65 2.17 7.40 23.36
C PRO A 65 0.72 7.61 23.83
N VAL A 66 0.23 8.85 23.78
CA VAL A 66 -1.16 9.21 24.17
C VAL A 66 -2.20 8.76 23.12
N ASN A 67 -1.85 8.74 21.83
CA ASN A 67 -2.76 8.37 20.74
C ASN A 67 -2.57 6.91 20.27
N ALA A 68 -1.60 6.21 20.86
CA ALA A 68 -1.23 4.83 20.55
C ALA A 68 -2.18 3.80 21.22
N THR A 69 -3.48 4.05 21.20
CA THR A 69 -4.44 3.02 21.60
C THR A 69 -4.47 1.92 20.55
N LEU A 70 -4.62 0.66 20.98
CA LEU A 70 -4.66 -0.49 20.07
C LEU A 70 -5.71 -0.30 18.98
N ALA A 71 -6.87 0.24 19.34
CA ALA A 71 -7.97 0.52 18.42
C ALA A 71 -7.59 1.54 17.34
N ASN A 72 -6.93 2.64 17.73
CA ASN A 72 -6.57 3.71 16.80
C ASN A 72 -5.46 3.25 15.85
N VAL A 73 -4.42 2.60 16.38
CA VAL A 73 -3.30 2.05 15.59
C VAL A 73 -3.79 0.99 14.60
N ALA A 74 -4.65 0.06 15.05
CA ALA A 74 -5.20 -0.99 14.20
C ALA A 74 -6.11 -0.42 13.10
N SER A 75 -7.01 0.50 13.46
CA SER A 75 -7.92 1.16 12.52
C SER A 75 -7.15 1.91 11.43
N THR A 76 -6.14 2.70 11.81
CA THR A 76 -5.30 3.41 10.82
C THR A 76 -4.53 2.44 9.93
N LYS A 77 -3.91 1.39 10.49
CA LYS A 77 -3.18 0.39 9.69
C LYS A 77 -4.09 -0.35 8.72
N LEU A 78 -5.29 -0.74 9.14
CA LEU A 78 -6.29 -1.38 8.28
C LEU A 78 -6.76 -0.43 7.18
N ARG A 79 -7.07 0.83 7.52
CA ARG A 79 -7.49 1.84 6.55
C ARG A 79 -6.40 2.12 5.52
N MET A 80 -5.15 2.25 5.97
CA MET A 80 -3.98 2.41 5.10
C MET A 80 -3.70 1.19 4.25
N MET A 81 -3.99 -0.02 4.75
CA MET A 81 -3.83 -1.27 4.00
C MET A 81 -4.89 -1.43 2.91
N LEU A 82 -6.16 -1.16 3.22
CA LEU A 82 -7.29 -1.33 2.31
C LEU A 82 -7.41 -0.20 1.30
N LEU A 83 -7.14 1.04 1.71
CA LEU A 83 -7.25 2.23 0.88
C LEU A 83 -5.87 2.78 0.52
N TRP A 84 -4.87 1.91 0.42
CA TRP A 84 -3.49 2.31 0.13
C TRP A 84 -3.33 3.20 -1.13
N PRO A 85 -4.12 3.06 -2.22
CA PRO A 85 -3.99 3.93 -3.40
C PRO A 85 -4.29 5.41 -3.12
N ILE A 86 -5.16 5.68 -2.14
CA ILE A 86 -5.65 7.04 -1.84
C ILE A 86 -4.97 7.59 -0.58
N THR A 87 -4.81 6.75 0.44
CA THR A 87 -4.31 7.19 1.75
C THR A 87 -2.83 7.54 1.76
N TYR A 88 -1.99 6.82 1.00
CA TYR A 88 -0.55 7.10 0.94
C TYR A 88 -0.20 8.45 0.28
N PRO A 89 -0.81 8.84 -0.86
CA PRO A 89 -0.62 10.17 -1.43
C PRO A 89 -0.98 11.30 -0.45
N ILE A 90 -2.10 11.16 0.27
CA ILE A 90 -2.52 12.13 1.29
C ILE A 90 -1.46 12.21 2.40
N LEU A 91 -0.94 11.07 2.86
CA LEU A 91 0.07 11.02 3.91
C LEU A 91 1.40 11.67 3.45
N PHE A 92 1.80 11.44 2.20
CA PHE A 92 2.98 12.11 1.64
C PHE A 92 2.81 13.62 1.53
N PHE A 93 1.62 14.09 1.17
CA PHE A 93 1.31 15.51 1.14
C PHE A 93 1.38 16.13 2.54
N GLN A 94 0.78 15.50 3.55
CA GLN A 94 0.85 15.95 4.94
C GLN A 94 2.30 16.02 5.45
N LEU A 95 3.12 15.02 5.14
CA LEU A 95 4.54 15.00 5.50
C LEU A 95 5.37 16.04 4.74
N ALA A 96 5.05 16.32 3.47
CA ALA A 96 5.70 17.36 2.71
C ALA A 96 5.39 18.75 3.28
N VAL A 97 4.12 19.02 3.60
CA VAL A 97 3.68 20.28 4.21
C VAL A 97 4.34 20.50 5.57
N ASN A 98 4.33 19.50 6.46
CA ASN A 98 4.95 19.57 7.78
C ASN A 98 6.49 19.70 7.75
N ARG A 99 7.12 19.48 6.59
CA ARG A 99 8.58 19.65 6.42
C ARG A 99 8.95 21.02 5.86
N HIS A 100 8.00 21.70 5.23
CA HIS A 100 8.19 23.01 4.62
C HIS A 100 7.63 24.17 5.46
N LEU A 101 6.76 23.88 6.43
CA LEU A 101 6.36 24.76 7.53
C LEU A 101 7.25 24.50 8.75
#